data_AF-A0A9D4YNQ4-F1
#
_entry.id   AF-A0A9D4YNQ4-F1
#
_cell.length_a   1.000
_cell.length_b   1.000
_cell.length_c   1.000
_cell.angle_alpha   90.00
_cell.angle_beta   90.00
_cell.angle_gamma   90.00
#
_symmetry.space_group_name_H-M   'P 1'
#
loop_
_entity.id
_entity.type
_entity.pdbx_description
1 polymer ?
#
loop_
_entity_poly.entity_id
_entity_poly.type
_entity_poly.pdbx_seq_one_letter_code
_entity_poly.pdbx_strand_id
1 'polypeptide(L)'
;MRKRSHPNPFHRDDGGVEERNKRRREAYLLPDGAEILVGSVKTTFKCPGDGYYADMDNDCKVFHVCHDVLGPEGAVGHEMQHFSFLCGNQTVFNQLSLTCAYEEDSVPCQNAKDFYYLNANIGDPTAEFLSDNDIQRAVPLVPTLQAHAAAAALTAGPAQGPAGPAPGPSGPLRAPPTPGPSGPLRGPPATGPSGTLRAPLAPGQSGPLRAPPAGPQGRTPARGLGRGAAASEVQEVTVTAPPTTTAPAPSTTLKEE
;
A
#
# COMPACT_ATOMS: atom_id res chain seq x y z
N MET A 1 -59.90 33.73 22.22
CA MET A 1 -58.54 34.14 21.81
C MET A 1 -57.51 33.15 22.34
N ARG A 2 -57.02 32.21 21.52
CA ARG A 2 -55.89 31.34 21.90
C ARG A 2 -54.65 31.87 21.18
N LYS A 3 -53.67 32.34 21.96
CA LYS A 3 -52.41 32.91 21.47
C LYS A 3 -51.68 31.84 20.65
N ARG A 4 -51.39 32.12 19.38
CA ARG A 4 -50.46 31.32 18.58
C ARG A 4 -49.05 31.62 19.11
N SER A 5 -48.48 30.67 19.82
CA SER A 5 -47.06 30.65 20.17
C SER A 5 -46.25 30.52 18.86
N HIS A 6 -45.45 31.54 18.55
CA HIS A 6 -44.51 31.50 17.44
C HIS A 6 -43.37 30.53 17.79
N PRO A 7 -42.93 29.64 16.89
CA PRO A 7 -41.77 28.81 17.14
C PRO A 7 -40.50 29.68 17.15
N ASN A 8 -39.64 29.41 18.13
CA ASN A 8 -38.38 30.11 18.39
C ASN A 8 -37.32 29.69 17.33
N PRO A 9 -36.67 30.62 16.60
CA PRO A 9 -35.81 30.29 15.46
C PRO A 9 -34.38 29.86 15.83
N PHE A 10 -34.13 29.47 17.08
CA PHE A 10 -32.81 29.05 17.59
C PHE A 10 -32.80 27.58 18.03
N HIS A 11 -33.35 26.67 17.22
CA HIS A 11 -33.01 25.25 17.34
C HIS A 11 -31.69 25.03 16.61
N ARG A 12 -30.60 24.82 17.37
CA ARG A 12 -29.34 24.32 16.81
C ARG A 12 -29.58 22.92 16.26
N ASP A 13 -29.08 22.67 15.07
CA ASP A 13 -29.09 21.39 14.37
C ASP A 13 -28.30 20.32 15.15
N ASP A 14 -28.93 19.68 16.15
CA ASP A 14 -28.37 18.51 16.83
C ASP A 14 -28.37 17.24 15.94
N GLY A 15 -29.10 17.27 14.82
CA GLY A 15 -29.24 16.15 13.89
C GLY A 15 -27.92 15.68 13.26
N GLY A 16 -26.98 16.60 13.00
CA GLY A 16 -25.70 16.24 12.37
C GLY A 16 -24.73 15.48 13.30
N VAL A 17 -24.82 15.68 14.61
CA VAL A 17 -23.95 15.01 15.58
C VAL A 17 -24.39 13.56 15.78
N GLU A 18 -25.70 13.34 15.89
CA GLU A 18 -26.27 12.02 16.09
C GLU A 18 -26.11 11.12 14.85
N GLU A 19 -26.30 11.68 13.65
CA GLU A 19 -26.09 10.94 12.41
C GLU A 19 -24.62 10.55 12.21
N ARG A 20 -23.67 11.44 12.50
CA ARG A 20 -22.24 11.11 12.51
C ARG A 20 -21.89 10.02 13.53
N ASN A 21 -22.52 10.04 14.71
CA ASN A 21 -22.33 9.00 15.73
C ASN A 21 -22.97 7.67 15.32
N LYS A 22 -24.07 7.68 14.55
CA LYS A 22 -24.68 6.49 13.96
C LYS A 22 -23.74 5.88 12.90
N ARG A 23 -23.23 6.69 11.96
CA ARG A 23 -22.27 6.24 10.94
C ARG A 23 -20.98 5.68 11.54
N ARG A 24 -20.45 6.28 12.61
CA ARG A 24 -19.31 5.71 13.36
C ARG A 24 -19.61 4.33 13.95
N ARG A 25 -20.86 4.09 14.39
CA ARG A 25 -21.28 2.77 14.89
C ARG A 25 -21.47 1.77 13.74
N GLU A 26 -21.97 2.23 12.61
CA GLU A 26 -22.14 1.41 11.39
C GLU A 26 -20.81 1.07 10.71
N ALA A 27 -19.74 1.84 10.96
CA ALA A 27 -18.41 1.55 10.44
C ALA A 27 -17.90 0.14 10.82
N TYR A 28 -18.32 -0.38 11.97
CA TYR A 28 -17.90 -1.69 12.51
C TYR A 28 -18.92 -2.81 12.29
N LEU A 29 -19.73 -2.72 11.23
CA LEU A 29 -20.61 -3.82 10.81
C LEU A 29 -19.78 -4.92 10.13
N LEU A 30 -19.17 -5.78 10.96
CA LEU A 30 -18.42 -6.95 10.50
C LEU A 30 -19.36 -8.13 10.21
N PRO A 31 -18.93 -9.12 9.38
CA PRO A 31 -19.70 -10.33 9.16
C PRO A 31 -20.00 -11.11 10.45
N ASP A 32 -21.10 -11.85 10.46
CA ASP A 32 -21.47 -12.71 11.58
C ASP A 32 -20.34 -13.71 11.91
N GLY A 33 -19.95 -13.79 13.18
CA GLY A 33 -18.89 -14.68 13.64
C GLY A 33 -17.48 -14.14 13.46
N ALA A 34 -17.31 -12.87 13.08
CA ALA A 34 -16.02 -12.17 13.04
C ALA A 34 -15.22 -12.33 14.33
N GLU A 35 -15.90 -12.35 15.48
CA GLU A 35 -15.31 -12.45 16.82
C GLU A 35 -14.52 -13.74 17.02
N ILE A 36 -14.82 -14.80 16.24
CA ILE A 36 -14.07 -16.06 16.27
C ILE A 36 -12.62 -15.84 15.78
N LEU A 37 -12.43 -14.93 14.83
CA LEU A 37 -11.12 -14.64 14.23
C LEU A 37 -10.40 -13.50 14.94
N VAL A 38 -11.12 -12.42 15.26
CA VAL A 38 -10.51 -11.18 15.76
C VAL A 38 -10.74 -10.93 17.26
N GLY A 39 -11.56 -11.75 17.93
CA GLY A 39 -11.94 -11.55 19.33
C GLY A 39 -12.87 -10.34 19.50
N SER A 40 -12.78 -9.69 20.66
CA SER A 40 -13.56 -8.49 20.95
C SER A 40 -12.97 -7.27 20.23
N VAL A 41 -13.71 -6.72 19.27
CA VAL A 41 -13.27 -5.57 18.47
C VAL A 41 -13.41 -4.26 19.25
N LYS A 42 -12.32 -3.50 19.30
CA LYS A 42 -12.28 -2.13 19.83
C LYS A 42 -12.71 -1.14 18.75
N THR A 43 -13.67 -0.27 19.06
CA THR A 43 -14.26 0.69 18.10
C THR A 43 -13.69 2.11 18.24
N THR A 44 -12.40 2.20 18.50
CA THR A 44 -11.67 3.44 18.83
C THR A 44 -11.05 4.15 17.63
N PHE A 45 -10.94 3.47 16.48
CA PHE A 45 -10.31 4.01 15.28
C PHE A 45 -11.04 5.23 14.73
N LYS A 46 -10.26 6.14 14.13
CA LYS A 46 -10.77 7.31 13.40
C LYS A 46 -9.97 7.49 12.12
N CYS A 47 -10.68 7.64 11.00
CA CYS A 47 -10.09 7.96 9.70
C CYS A 47 -9.23 9.23 9.77
N PRO A 48 -7.91 9.13 9.50
CA PRO A 48 -7.03 10.31 9.37
C PRO A 48 -7.25 11.07 8.06
N GLY A 49 -7.78 10.39 7.04
CA GLY A 49 -8.03 10.88 5.69
C GLY A 49 -8.40 9.70 4.79
N ASP A 50 -8.32 9.90 3.48
CA ASP A 50 -8.60 8.84 2.50
C ASP A 50 -7.57 7.72 2.53
N GLY A 51 -8.01 6.49 2.32
CA GLY A 51 -7.14 5.33 2.16
C GLY A 51 -7.45 4.15 3.09
N TYR A 52 -6.48 3.25 3.20
CA TYR A 52 -6.57 1.99 3.92
C TYR A 52 -5.67 2.05 5.15
N TYR A 53 -6.20 1.66 6.31
CA TYR A 53 -5.55 1.87 7.60
C TYR A 53 -5.59 0.61 8.45
N ALA A 54 -4.43 0.10 8.83
CA ALA A 54 -4.30 -0.98 9.80
C ALA A 54 -4.81 -0.51 11.18
N ASP A 55 -5.68 -1.29 11.81
CA ASP A 55 -6.17 -0.99 13.15
C ASP A 55 -5.24 -1.57 14.23
N MET A 56 -4.33 -0.74 14.73
CA MET A 56 -3.39 -1.15 15.77
C MET A 56 -4.06 -1.49 17.11
N ASP A 57 -5.26 -0.95 17.39
CA ASP A 57 -6.00 -1.26 18.62
C ASP A 57 -6.59 -2.68 18.59
N ASN A 58 -6.72 -3.25 17.38
CA ASN A 58 -7.23 -4.60 17.09
C ASN A 58 -6.16 -5.53 16.50
N ASP A 59 -4.89 -5.33 16.90
CA ASP A 59 -3.74 -6.15 16.48
C ASP A 59 -3.59 -6.26 14.95
N CYS A 60 -4.04 -5.25 14.20
CA CYS A 60 -4.08 -5.21 12.74
C CYS A 60 -4.87 -6.36 12.09
N LYS A 61 -5.66 -7.12 12.87
CA LYS A 61 -6.59 -8.13 12.34
C LYS A 61 -7.84 -7.50 11.74
N VAL A 62 -8.11 -6.26 12.11
CA VAL A 62 -9.12 -5.38 11.51
C VAL A 62 -8.38 -4.26 10.77
N PHE A 63 -8.92 -3.83 9.63
CA PHE A 63 -8.45 -2.66 8.91
C PHE A 63 -9.62 -1.82 8.44
N HIS A 64 -9.35 -0.56 8.14
CA HIS A 64 -10.36 0.43 7.81
C HIS A 64 -10.12 1.01 6.43
N VAL A 65 -11.19 1.18 5.66
CA VAL A 65 -11.18 1.95 4.42
C VAL A 65 -11.94 3.24 4.67
N CYS A 66 -11.28 4.35 4.39
CA CYS A 66 -11.80 5.69 4.59
C CYS A 66 -11.87 6.41 3.26
N HIS A 67 -12.99 7.09 3.01
CA HIS A 67 -13.19 7.87 1.81
C HIS A 67 -14.01 9.13 2.10
N ASP A 68 -13.43 10.28 1.80
CA ASP A 68 -14.05 11.58 1.91
C ASP A 68 -14.96 11.81 0.71
N VAL A 69 -16.26 11.89 0.98
CA VAL A 69 -17.26 12.23 -0.02
C VAL A 69 -17.78 13.62 0.22
N LEU A 70 -18.08 14.33 -0.86
CA LEU A 70 -18.88 15.54 -0.76
C LEU A 70 -20.24 15.18 -0.18
N GLY A 71 -20.69 15.96 0.79
CA GLY A 71 -22.02 15.81 1.36
C GLY A 71 -23.12 15.88 0.28
N PRO A 72 -24.32 15.36 0.56
CA PRO A 72 -25.43 15.40 -0.39
C PRO A 72 -25.73 16.84 -0.84
N GLU A 73 -26.30 17.00 -2.03
CA GLU A 73 -26.57 18.31 -2.63
C GLU A 73 -27.27 19.25 -1.64
N GLY A 74 -26.62 20.38 -1.30
CA GLY A 74 -27.09 21.35 -0.30
C GLY A 74 -26.46 21.23 1.09
N ALA A 75 -25.71 20.16 1.37
CA ALA A 75 -24.87 20.05 2.56
C ALA A 75 -23.53 20.76 2.33
N VAL A 76 -23.18 21.70 3.21
CA VAL A 76 -21.87 22.34 3.21
C VAL A 76 -20.93 21.47 4.04
N GLY A 77 -20.13 20.63 3.39
CA GLY A 77 -19.10 19.86 4.08
C GLY A 77 -18.63 18.61 3.36
N HIS A 78 -17.52 18.10 3.88
CA HIS A 78 -16.89 16.84 3.57
C HIS A 78 -17.39 15.79 4.57
N GLU A 79 -17.84 14.64 4.08
CA GLU A 79 -18.31 13.52 4.88
C GLU A 79 -17.34 12.33 4.73
N MET A 80 -16.72 11.93 5.84
CA MET A 80 -15.84 10.78 5.86
C MET A 80 -16.65 9.48 5.95
N GLN A 81 -16.69 8.71 4.86
CA GLN A 81 -17.15 7.32 4.89
C GLN A 81 -16.09 6.44 5.53
N HIS A 82 -16.52 5.53 6.39
CA HIS A 82 -15.63 4.65 7.17
C HIS A 82 -16.22 3.24 7.13
N PHE A 83 -15.44 2.30 6.59
CA PHE A 83 -15.76 0.88 6.51
C PHE A 83 -14.69 0.06 7.24
N SER A 84 -15.09 -0.90 8.07
CA SER A 84 -14.17 -1.84 8.73
C SER A 84 -14.25 -3.21 8.07
N PHE A 85 -13.09 -3.87 7.97
CA PHE A 85 -12.94 -5.21 7.43
C PHE A 85 -12.03 -6.03 8.33
N LEU A 86 -12.15 -7.34 8.27
CA LEU A 86 -11.27 -8.27 8.99
C LEU A 86 -10.39 -9.04 8.02
N CYS A 87 -9.16 -9.32 8.44
CA CYS A 87 -8.27 -10.23 7.76
C CYS A 87 -8.65 -11.70 8.06
N GLY A 88 -8.32 -12.58 7.12
CA GLY A 88 -8.59 -14.01 7.25
C GLY A 88 -7.79 -14.66 8.38
N ASN A 89 -8.06 -15.94 8.64
CA ASN A 89 -7.39 -16.69 9.70
C ASN A 89 -5.85 -16.60 9.57
N GLN A 90 -5.17 -16.29 10.68
CA GLN A 90 -3.71 -16.16 10.78
C GLN A 90 -3.10 -15.04 9.94
N THR A 91 -3.88 -14.08 9.47
CA THR A 91 -3.37 -12.94 8.70
C THR A 91 -3.64 -11.61 9.41
N VAL A 92 -2.78 -10.64 9.13
CA VAL A 92 -2.88 -9.26 9.61
C VAL A 92 -2.80 -8.31 8.41
N PHE A 93 -3.36 -7.11 8.56
CA PHE A 93 -3.30 -6.10 7.52
C PHE A 93 -1.90 -5.51 7.45
N ASN A 94 -1.22 -5.78 6.35
CA ASN A 94 0.09 -5.23 6.05
C ASN A 94 -0.05 -3.84 5.45
N GLN A 95 0.24 -2.81 6.26
CA GLN A 95 0.14 -1.44 5.80
C GLN A 95 1.11 -1.10 4.64
N LEU A 96 2.20 -1.85 4.49
CA LEU A 96 3.12 -1.66 3.37
C LEU A 96 2.46 -2.04 2.03
N SER A 97 1.79 -3.19 1.97
CA SER A 97 1.17 -3.69 0.74
C SER A 97 -0.30 -3.32 0.59
N LEU A 98 -0.91 -2.74 1.62
CA LEU A 98 -2.35 -2.48 1.77
C LEU A 98 -3.22 -3.74 1.56
N THR A 99 -2.71 -4.89 2.00
CA THR A 99 -3.38 -6.19 1.87
C THR A 99 -3.22 -7.00 3.16
N CYS A 100 -4.08 -7.99 3.36
CA CYS A 100 -3.88 -8.97 4.42
C CYS A 100 -2.77 -9.96 4.01
N ALA A 101 -1.80 -10.18 4.90
CA ALA A 101 -0.71 -11.13 4.70
C ALA A 101 -0.41 -11.87 6.03
N TYR A 102 0.42 -12.90 5.96
CA TYR A 102 0.94 -13.52 7.19
C TYR A 102 1.81 -12.53 7.97
N GLU A 103 1.92 -12.73 9.27
CA GLU A 103 2.62 -11.79 10.15
C GLU A 103 4.12 -11.67 9.79
N GLU A 104 4.75 -12.77 9.36
CA GLU A 104 6.14 -12.80 8.88
C GLU A 104 6.39 -12.04 7.55
N ASP A 105 5.33 -11.82 6.78
CA ASP A 105 5.34 -11.10 5.50
C ASP A 105 4.85 -9.66 5.64
N SER A 106 4.47 -9.26 6.85
CA SER A 106 3.86 -7.97 7.14
C SER A 106 4.79 -7.06 7.91
N VAL A 107 4.64 -5.74 7.74
CA VAL A 107 5.22 -4.82 8.72
C VAL A 107 4.59 -5.11 10.09
N PRO A 108 5.37 -5.16 11.18
CA PRO A 108 4.82 -5.40 12.51
C PRO A 108 3.71 -4.40 12.81
N CYS A 109 2.62 -4.85 13.44
CA CYS A 109 1.43 -4.03 13.63
C CYS A 109 1.73 -2.68 14.32
N GLN A 110 2.68 -2.66 15.27
CA GLN A 110 3.11 -1.44 15.96
C GLN A 110 3.79 -0.40 15.05
N ASN A 111 4.34 -0.84 13.91
CA ASN A 111 4.95 0.01 12.90
C ASN A 111 4.00 0.35 11.75
N ALA A 112 2.78 -0.19 11.73
CA ALA A 112 1.86 0.03 10.62
C ALA A 112 1.65 1.52 10.34
N LYS A 113 1.47 2.34 11.39
CA LYS A 113 1.26 3.79 11.24
C LYS A 113 2.42 4.51 10.51
N ASP A 114 3.65 3.99 10.56
CA ASP A 114 4.82 4.56 9.88
C ASP A 114 4.71 4.48 8.35
N PHE A 115 3.76 3.67 7.85
CA PHE A 115 3.47 3.42 6.43
C PHE A 115 2.13 4.01 5.96
N TYR A 116 1.39 4.74 6.80
CA TYR A 116 0.12 5.38 6.40
C TYR A 116 0.27 6.38 5.25
N TYR A 117 1.48 6.94 5.05
CA TYR A 117 1.74 7.87 3.94
C TYR A 117 1.57 7.21 2.56
N LEU A 118 1.66 5.88 2.45
CA LEU A 118 1.45 5.16 1.20
C LEU A 118 0.02 5.29 0.66
N ASN A 119 -0.95 5.64 1.52
CA ASN A 119 -2.30 5.96 1.09
C ASN A 119 -2.35 7.15 0.12
N ALA A 120 -1.37 8.06 0.17
CA ALA A 120 -1.30 9.18 -0.76
C ALA A 120 -1.01 8.74 -2.21
N ASN A 121 -0.48 7.53 -2.43
CA ASN A 121 -0.22 6.99 -3.76
C ASN A 121 -1.49 6.38 -4.39
N ILE A 122 -2.57 6.20 -3.63
CA ILE A 122 -3.79 5.56 -4.11
C ILE A 122 -4.52 6.51 -5.07
N GLY A 123 -4.83 6.02 -6.26
CA GLY A 123 -5.56 6.77 -7.27
C GLY A 123 -4.71 7.76 -8.08
N ASP A 124 -3.42 7.87 -7.80
CA ASP A 124 -2.48 8.60 -8.65
C ASP A 124 -1.96 7.66 -9.76
N PRO A 125 -2.30 7.91 -11.05
CA PRO A 125 -1.84 7.07 -12.15
C PRO A 125 -0.33 7.20 -12.46
N THR A 126 0.34 8.16 -11.84
CA THR A 126 1.77 8.44 -12.03
C THR A 126 2.63 8.00 -10.86
N ALA A 127 2.03 7.71 -9.70
CA ALA A 127 2.74 7.19 -8.54
C ALA A 127 2.95 5.68 -8.67
N GLU A 128 4.15 5.23 -8.31
CA GLU A 128 4.36 3.82 -8.00
C GLU A 128 3.67 3.52 -6.65
N PHE A 129 3.07 2.34 -6.55
CA PHE A 129 2.42 1.94 -5.31
C PHE A 129 3.42 1.84 -4.14
N LEU A 130 4.58 1.24 -4.42
CA LEU A 130 5.73 1.12 -3.52
C LEU A 130 6.99 1.48 -4.29
N SER A 131 7.81 2.37 -3.73
CA SER A 131 9.14 2.66 -4.24
C SER A 131 10.20 1.76 -3.59
N ASP A 132 11.38 1.69 -4.21
CA ASP A 132 12.54 1.00 -3.63
C ASP A 132 12.86 1.51 -2.21
N ASN A 133 12.71 2.81 -1.96
CA ASN A 133 12.94 3.40 -0.65
C ASN A 133 11.94 2.88 0.40
N ASP A 134 10.69 2.66 0.02
CA ASP A 134 9.66 2.12 0.92
C ASP A 134 9.99 0.67 1.30
N ILE A 135 10.45 -0.12 0.33
CA ILE A 135 10.95 -1.47 0.57
C ILE A 135 12.17 -1.44 1.50
N GLN A 136 13.15 -0.58 1.25
CA GLN A 136 14.35 -0.47 2.12
C GLN A 136 13.98 -0.09 3.56
N ARG A 137 12.95 0.72 3.78
CA ARG A 137 12.43 1.03 5.12
C ARG A 137 11.76 -0.19 5.79
N ALA A 138 11.13 -1.06 5.01
CA ALA A 138 10.46 -2.26 5.51
C ALA A 138 11.40 -3.46 5.70
N VAL A 139 12.51 -3.55 4.96
CA VAL A 139 13.51 -4.64 5.07
C VAL A 139 13.91 -4.98 6.51
N PRO A 140 14.24 -4.02 7.40
CA PRO A 140 14.61 -4.36 8.78
C PRO A 140 13.42 -4.79 9.66
N LEU A 141 12.19 -4.59 9.19
CA LEU A 141 10.96 -4.82 9.96
C LEU A 141 10.26 -6.13 9.55
N VAL A 142 10.37 -6.52 8.28
CA VAL A 142 9.67 -7.69 7.72
C VAL A 142 10.64 -8.86 7.60
N PRO A 143 10.45 -9.94 8.39
CA PRO A 143 11.35 -11.09 8.40
C PRO A 143 11.64 -11.69 7.02
N THR A 144 10.63 -11.85 6.18
CA THR A 144 10.83 -12.41 4.85
C THR A 144 11.60 -11.46 3.95
N LEU A 145 11.32 -10.15 3.95
CA LEU A 145 12.13 -9.17 3.18
C LEU A 145 13.60 -9.17 3.64
N GLN A 146 13.84 -9.26 4.95
CA GLN A 146 15.19 -9.36 5.50
C GLN A 146 15.94 -10.59 4.97
N ALA A 147 15.26 -11.75 4.94
CA ALA A 147 15.82 -12.99 4.40
C ALA A 147 16.15 -12.88 2.91
N HIS A 148 15.25 -12.29 2.11
CA HIS A 148 15.47 -12.06 0.68
C HIS A 148 16.65 -11.10 0.43
N ALA A 149 16.74 -10.02 1.21
CA ALA A 149 17.84 -9.06 1.12
C ALA A 149 19.20 -9.70 1.48
N ALA A 150 19.24 -10.53 2.54
CA ALA A 150 20.44 -11.28 2.90
C ALA A 150 20.86 -12.27 1.81
N ALA A 151 19.89 -12.98 1.20
CA ALA A 151 20.15 -13.89 0.09
C ALA A 151 20.68 -13.14 -1.16
N ALA A 152 20.13 -11.98 -1.47
CA ALA A 152 20.61 -11.12 -2.56
C ALA A 152 22.04 -10.61 -2.32
N ALA A 153 22.39 -10.27 -1.08
CA ALA A 153 23.75 -9.84 -0.74
C ALA A 153 24.81 -10.95 -0.91
N LEU A 154 24.42 -12.22 -0.81
CA LEU A 154 25.32 -13.35 -1.04
C LEU A 154 25.59 -13.60 -2.54
N THR A 155 24.68 -13.20 -3.42
CA THR A 155 24.80 -13.36 -4.87
C THR A 155 25.36 -12.12 -5.56
N ALA A 156 25.12 -10.93 -4.99
CA ALA A 156 25.82 -9.71 -5.33
C ALA A 156 27.25 -9.80 -4.76
N GLY A 157 28.20 -10.27 -5.58
CA GLY A 157 29.62 -10.28 -5.21
C GLY A 157 30.10 -8.91 -4.71
N PRO A 158 31.25 -8.84 -4.01
CA PRO A 158 31.68 -7.61 -3.34
C PRO A 158 31.66 -6.45 -4.33
N ALA A 159 30.86 -5.43 -4.02
CA ALA A 159 30.89 -4.18 -4.74
C ALA A 159 32.34 -3.70 -4.70
N GLN A 160 33.01 -3.70 -5.86
CA GLN A 160 34.34 -3.15 -5.99
C GLN A 160 34.22 -1.68 -5.61
N GLY A 161 34.64 -1.33 -4.40
CA GLY A 161 34.84 0.06 -4.02
C GLY A 161 35.73 0.72 -5.06
N PRO A 162 35.60 2.04 -5.31
CA PRO A 162 36.47 2.73 -6.25
C PRO A 162 37.91 2.42 -5.86
N ALA A 163 38.66 1.83 -6.79
CA ALA A 163 40.05 1.44 -6.58
C ALA A 163 40.81 2.67 -6.06
N GLY A 164 41.18 2.65 -4.78
CA GLY A 164 42.08 3.63 -4.22
C GLY A 164 43.38 3.61 -5.02
N PRO A 165 44.04 4.77 -5.24
CA PRO A 165 45.28 4.81 -5.99
C PRO A 165 46.33 3.92 -5.31
N ALA A 166 47.00 3.09 -6.11
CA ALA A 166 47.99 2.12 -5.67
C ALA A 166 49.09 2.76 -4.80
N PRO A 167 49.59 2.07 -3.77
CA PRO A 167 50.73 2.56 -2.99
C PRO A 167 51.99 2.55 -3.88
N GLY A 168 52.61 3.73 -4.02
CA GLY A 168 53.88 3.88 -4.74
C GLY A 168 55.05 3.17 -4.01
N PRO A 169 56.17 2.91 -4.71
CA PRO A 169 57.28 2.15 -4.14
C PRO A 169 57.98 2.92 -3.01
N SER A 170 58.23 2.19 -1.92
CA SER A 170 58.92 2.63 -0.71
C SER A 170 60.31 3.20 -1.02
N GLY A 171 60.49 4.50 -0.82
CA GLY A 171 61.82 5.13 -0.73
C GLY A 171 62.51 4.81 0.61
N PRO A 172 63.84 4.97 0.70
CA PRO A 172 64.59 4.58 1.90
C PRO A 172 64.31 5.52 3.09
N LEU A 173 64.32 4.91 4.28
CA LEU A 173 64.12 5.52 5.60
C LEU A 173 64.96 6.79 5.79
N ARG A 174 64.28 7.92 6.00
CA ARG A 174 64.90 9.18 6.42
C ARG A 174 64.95 9.23 7.96
N ALA A 175 66.09 9.65 8.49
CA ALA A 175 66.42 9.78 9.91
C ALA A 175 65.43 10.69 10.70
N PRO A 176 65.33 10.53 12.03
CA PRO A 176 64.36 11.26 12.84
C PRO A 176 64.79 12.73 13.05
N PRO A 177 63.85 13.69 13.15
CA PRO A 177 64.17 15.08 13.46
C PRO A 177 64.21 15.33 14.97
N THR A 178 65.12 16.20 15.39
CA THR A 178 65.23 16.79 16.74
C THR A 178 64.15 17.85 16.97
N PRO A 179 63.73 18.10 18.24
CA PRO A 179 62.67 19.08 18.53
C PRO A 179 63.21 20.50 18.66
N GLY A 180 62.47 21.46 18.09
CA GLY A 180 62.69 22.91 18.21
C GLY A 180 61.34 23.66 18.22
N PRO A 181 61.28 24.89 18.77
CA PRO A 181 60.14 25.34 19.56
C PRO A 181 59.03 26.07 18.79
N SER A 182 57.90 26.15 19.50
CA SER A 182 56.60 26.71 19.15
C SER A 182 56.60 28.15 18.62
N GLY A 183 55.74 28.40 17.62
CA GLY A 183 55.35 29.72 17.12
C GLY A 183 53.90 29.70 16.58
N PRO A 184 53.22 30.85 16.51
CA PRO A 184 51.79 30.93 16.82
C PRO A 184 50.83 30.76 15.63
N LEU A 185 49.59 30.43 16.02
CA LEU A 185 48.40 30.23 15.22
C LEU A 185 48.10 31.37 14.25
N ARG A 186 47.89 31.04 12.98
CA ARG A 186 47.26 31.90 11.98
C ARG A 186 46.15 31.10 11.29
N GLY A 187 44.90 31.52 11.50
CA GLY A 187 43.72 30.85 10.94
C GLY A 187 43.59 31.03 9.42
N PRO A 188 42.79 30.19 8.74
CA PRO A 188 42.44 30.39 7.34
C PRO A 188 41.07 31.07 7.19
N PRO A 189 40.86 31.86 6.12
CA PRO A 189 39.54 32.34 5.72
C PRO A 189 38.78 31.27 4.93
N ALA A 190 37.46 31.42 4.90
CA ALA A 190 36.52 30.65 4.12
C ALA A 190 36.54 31.02 2.63
N THR A 191 36.51 30.02 1.75
CA THR A 191 35.99 30.11 0.36
C THR A 191 35.64 28.70 -0.14
N GLY A 192 34.44 28.54 -0.71
CA GLY A 192 33.90 27.28 -1.25
C GLY A 192 34.58 26.78 -2.53
N PRO A 193 34.00 25.75 -3.19
CA PRO A 193 33.30 26.06 -4.43
C PRO A 193 32.05 25.22 -4.74
N SER A 194 31.20 25.82 -5.58
CA SER A 194 30.15 25.19 -6.38
C SER A 194 30.68 24.07 -7.28
N GLY A 195 29.88 23.02 -7.44
CA GLY A 195 30.14 21.91 -8.37
C GLY A 195 28.85 21.40 -9.03
N THR A 196 28.57 21.98 -10.20
CA THR A 196 27.84 21.50 -11.40
C THR A 196 27.01 20.21 -11.36
N LEU A 197 25.74 20.36 -11.77
CA LEU A 197 24.81 19.34 -12.27
C LEU A 197 25.43 18.43 -13.36
N ARG A 198 25.12 17.13 -13.29
CA ARG A 198 25.17 16.21 -14.43
C ARG A 198 23.85 15.43 -14.52
N ALA A 199 23.24 15.48 -15.70
CA ALA A 199 22.04 14.75 -16.08
C ALA A 199 22.32 13.24 -16.33
N PRO A 200 21.35 12.34 -16.15
CA PRO A 200 21.45 10.97 -16.63
C PRO A 200 20.90 10.80 -18.05
N LEU A 201 21.47 9.81 -18.75
CA LEU A 201 21.12 9.34 -20.10
C LEU A 201 19.79 8.56 -20.13
N ALA A 202 19.22 8.51 -21.33
CA ALA A 202 17.95 7.90 -21.74
C ALA A 202 17.84 6.36 -21.56
N PRO A 203 16.61 5.79 -21.61
CA PRO A 203 16.35 4.39 -21.28
C PRO A 203 16.50 3.42 -22.48
N GLY A 204 16.96 2.21 -22.19
CA GLY A 204 16.98 1.06 -23.11
C GLY A 204 15.68 0.26 -23.07
N GLN A 205 15.25 -0.20 -24.24
CA GLN A 205 13.97 -0.87 -24.52
C GLN A 205 13.95 -2.33 -24.04
N SER A 206 12.85 -2.75 -23.40
CA SER A 206 12.53 -4.14 -23.05
C SER A 206 11.46 -4.70 -24.00
N GLY A 207 11.74 -5.86 -24.60
CA GLY A 207 10.83 -6.58 -25.50
C GLY A 207 9.74 -7.38 -24.75
N PRO A 208 8.73 -7.93 -25.47
CA PRO A 208 7.54 -8.50 -24.86
C PRO A 208 7.76 -9.91 -24.30
N LEU A 209 7.30 -10.13 -23.06
CA LEU A 209 7.24 -11.44 -22.42
C LEU A 209 6.03 -12.24 -22.91
N ARG A 210 6.29 -13.52 -23.19
CA ARG A 210 5.42 -14.52 -23.79
C ARG A 210 4.53 -15.18 -22.72
N ALA A 211 3.24 -15.31 -23.01
CA ALA A 211 2.25 -15.93 -22.11
C ALA A 211 2.49 -17.45 -21.90
N PRO A 212 2.16 -18.00 -20.72
CA PRO A 212 2.18 -19.44 -20.46
C PRO A 212 0.92 -20.16 -20.99
N PRO A 213 1.02 -21.47 -21.32
CA PRO A 213 -0.07 -22.24 -21.93
C PRO A 213 -1.10 -22.77 -20.92
N ALA A 214 -2.34 -22.92 -21.42
CA ALA A 214 -3.49 -23.51 -20.72
C ALA A 214 -3.31 -25.01 -20.42
N GLY A 215 -3.65 -25.42 -19.21
CA GLY A 215 -3.67 -26.82 -18.77
C GLY A 215 -4.89 -27.62 -19.26
N PRO A 216 -4.82 -28.96 -19.28
CA PRO A 216 -5.82 -29.81 -19.92
C PRO A 216 -7.01 -30.14 -19.02
N GLN A 217 -8.20 -30.21 -19.63
CA GLN A 217 -9.44 -30.61 -18.97
C GLN A 217 -9.49 -32.12 -18.72
N GLY A 218 -9.62 -32.50 -17.44
CA GLY A 218 -9.74 -33.87 -16.97
C GLY A 218 -11.20 -34.34 -16.94
N ARG A 219 -11.42 -35.54 -17.48
CA ARG A 219 -12.70 -36.21 -17.72
C ARG A 219 -13.35 -36.75 -16.44
N THR A 220 -14.67 -36.64 -16.36
CA THR A 220 -15.55 -37.34 -15.42
C THR A 220 -15.65 -38.84 -15.73
N PRO A 221 -15.75 -39.73 -14.72
CA PRO A 221 -16.40 -41.01 -14.85
C PRO A 221 -17.73 -41.06 -14.07
N ALA A 222 -18.61 -41.91 -14.58
CA ALA A 222 -20.02 -42.01 -14.21
C ALA A 222 -20.28 -43.00 -13.06
N ARG A 223 -21.35 -42.70 -12.30
CA ARG A 223 -22.43 -43.60 -11.82
C ARG A 223 -22.13 -44.57 -10.66
N GLY A 224 -22.89 -44.40 -9.58
CA GLY A 224 -23.18 -45.40 -8.55
C GLY A 224 -24.47 -45.05 -7.79
N LEU A 225 -25.43 -45.97 -7.77
CA LEU A 225 -26.79 -45.82 -7.20
C LEU A 225 -26.80 -45.71 -5.67
N GLY A 226 -27.73 -44.90 -5.13
CA GLY A 226 -28.16 -44.96 -3.73
C GLY A 226 -29.40 -44.10 -3.49
N ARG A 227 -30.50 -44.73 -3.04
CA ARG A 227 -31.81 -44.12 -2.76
C ARG A 227 -31.78 -43.22 -1.52
N GLY A 228 -32.58 -42.15 -1.52
CA GLY A 228 -33.08 -41.55 -0.27
C GLY A 228 -33.43 -40.07 -0.32
N ALA A 229 -34.74 -39.80 -0.20
CA ALA A 229 -35.36 -38.62 0.41
C ALA A 229 -35.22 -37.22 -0.24
N ALA A 230 -36.41 -36.68 -0.54
CA ALA A 230 -36.82 -35.31 -0.82
C ALA A 230 -35.86 -34.17 -0.43
N ALA A 231 -35.58 -33.27 -1.39
CA ALA A 231 -35.12 -31.92 -1.13
C ALA A 231 -35.57 -30.95 -2.23
N SER A 232 -35.79 -29.71 -1.80
CA SER A 232 -36.34 -28.54 -2.50
C SER A 232 -35.78 -28.28 -3.90
N GLU A 233 -36.68 -27.82 -4.75
CA GLU A 233 -36.43 -27.31 -6.10
C GLU A 233 -35.58 -26.03 -6.05
N VAL A 234 -34.38 -26.08 -6.64
CA VAL A 234 -33.51 -24.92 -6.86
C VAL A 234 -33.75 -24.43 -8.28
N GLN A 235 -34.17 -23.18 -8.42
CA GLN A 235 -34.41 -22.55 -9.72
C GLN A 235 -33.07 -22.05 -10.29
N GLU A 236 -32.61 -22.66 -11.37
CA GLU A 236 -31.38 -22.31 -12.09
C GLU A 236 -31.57 -20.99 -12.86
N VAL A 237 -30.87 -19.94 -12.44
CA VAL A 237 -30.81 -18.67 -13.18
C VAL A 237 -29.72 -18.80 -14.23
N THR A 238 -30.12 -18.98 -15.48
CA THR A 238 -29.23 -19.01 -16.64
C THR A 238 -28.77 -17.59 -16.98
N VAL A 239 -27.50 -17.29 -16.71
CA VAL A 239 -26.86 -16.03 -17.13
C VAL A 239 -26.54 -16.14 -18.63
N THR A 240 -27.32 -15.44 -19.46
CA THR A 240 -27.06 -15.32 -20.90
C THR A 240 -26.00 -14.23 -21.12
N ALA A 241 -24.89 -14.56 -21.78
CA ALA A 241 -23.86 -13.58 -22.12
C ALA A 241 -24.37 -12.53 -23.11
N PRO A 242 -23.96 -11.25 -23.01
CA PRO A 242 -24.33 -10.23 -24.00
C PRO A 242 -23.62 -10.45 -25.35
N PRO A 243 -24.23 -10.04 -26.48
CA PRO A 243 -23.62 -10.21 -27.80
C PRO A 243 -22.41 -9.29 -27.99
N THR A 244 -21.31 -9.87 -28.43
CA THR A 244 -20.08 -9.17 -28.84
C THR A 244 -20.35 -8.35 -30.08
N THR A 245 -20.25 -7.02 -29.98
CA THR A 245 -20.33 -6.12 -31.13
C THR A 245 -18.96 -6.02 -31.78
N THR A 246 -18.79 -6.63 -32.94
CA THR A 246 -17.56 -6.54 -33.76
C THR A 246 -17.48 -5.15 -34.41
N ALA A 247 -16.46 -4.38 -34.08
CA ALA A 247 -16.13 -3.13 -34.78
C ALA A 247 -15.50 -3.45 -36.16
N PRO A 248 -15.86 -2.74 -37.25
CA PRO A 248 -15.22 -2.91 -38.55
C PRO A 248 -13.83 -2.25 -38.60
N ALA A 249 -12.89 -2.95 -39.26
CA ALA A 249 -11.51 -2.51 -39.48
C ALA A 249 -11.40 -1.33 -40.47
N PRO A 250 -10.36 -0.47 -40.35
CA PRO A 250 -10.15 0.65 -41.25
C PRO A 250 -9.61 0.20 -42.63
N SER A 251 -10.26 0.66 -43.70
CA SER A 251 -9.80 0.44 -45.08
C SER A 251 -8.60 1.32 -45.42
N THR A 252 -7.48 0.70 -45.76
CA THR A 252 -6.34 1.35 -46.42
C THR A 252 -6.52 1.24 -47.93
N THR A 253 -6.75 2.36 -48.61
CA THR A 253 -6.59 2.46 -50.08
C THR A 253 -5.39 3.34 -50.38
N LEU A 254 -4.36 2.70 -50.92
CA LEU A 254 -3.20 3.31 -51.57
C LEU A 254 -3.68 4.15 -52.76
N LYS A 255 -3.20 5.40 -52.85
CA LYS A 255 -3.18 6.18 -54.09
C LYS A 255 -1.90 5.80 -54.83
N GLU A 256 -2.03 5.15 -55.97
CA GLU A 256 -1.01 5.17 -57.02
C GLU A 256 -1.41 6.24 -58.05
N GLU A 257 -0.39 6.97 -58.50
CA GLU A 257 -0.38 7.99 -59.56
C GLU A 257 -0.19 7.32 -60.93
#